data_AF-A0A7W3TIR8-F1
#
_entry.id   AF-A0A7W3TIR8-F1
#
_cell.length_a   1.000
_cell.length_b   1.000
_cell.length_c   1.000
_cell.angle_alpha   90.00
_cell.angle_beta   90.00
_cell.angle_gamma   90.00
#
_symmetry.space_group_name_H-M   'P 1'
#
loop_
_entity.id
_entity.type
_entity.pdbx_description
1 polymer ?
#
loop_
_entity_poly.entity_id
_entity_poly.type
_entity_poly.pdbx_seq_one_letter_code
_entity_poly.pdbx_strand_id
1 'polypeptide(L)'
;GTVRALTLFIDFPDAEARIDTADRFAEFFPATAEYFATASYGRMDYRPDPVHRWLRMSRPFEEYGIDRGVGWHPDDPSGYNALMLDIVDEVGGEVDFSSYDVVNVLTTPNAGPSALETVLSVSFPGRPLVETPTGPLRNVSFIWSTQPGDSSHRVLVHENGHAFGLPDLYWTGTGEPPLLTGHWDVMEQDWGPSNGMLAWHRWKLGWLTDDQVDCVVEAGTTEHRLVPLGTPSTGDAPDTGTDPEPEADVRADGRPGRPDAPPRAGTPDGAPPAHPEG
;
A
#
# COMPACT_ATOMS: atom_id res chain seq x y z
N GLY A 1 -12.09 10.22 6.60
CA GLY A 1 -11.91 11.38 5.71
C GLY A 1 -11.91 10.94 4.27
N THR A 2 -11.79 11.90 3.35
CA THR A 2 -11.66 11.61 1.92
C THR A 2 -10.20 11.52 1.52
N VAL A 3 -9.85 10.52 0.71
CA VAL A 3 -8.55 10.39 0.04
C VAL A 3 -8.78 10.58 -1.45
N ARG A 4 -8.14 11.58 -2.05
CA ARG A 4 -8.17 11.83 -3.50
C ARG A 4 -6.95 11.18 -4.14
N ALA A 5 -7.19 10.26 -5.06
CA ALA A 5 -6.14 9.46 -5.68
C ALA A 5 -6.07 9.72 -7.18
N LEU A 6 -5.07 10.48 -7.62
CA LEU A 6 -4.80 10.65 -9.05
C LEU A 6 -4.37 9.31 -9.62
N THR A 7 -4.98 8.86 -10.72
CA THR A 7 -4.61 7.62 -11.40
C THR A 7 -4.12 7.92 -12.81
N LEU A 8 -2.83 7.69 -13.04
CA LEU A 8 -2.14 7.89 -14.30
C LEU A 8 -1.86 6.55 -14.97
N PHE A 9 -1.83 6.54 -16.29
CA PHE A 9 -1.55 5.35 -17.09
C PHE A 9 -0.33 5.62 -17.95
N ILE A 10 0.69 4.77 -17.87
CA ILE A 10 1.94 4.98 -18.63
C ILE A 10 2.24 3.80 -19.55
N ASP A 11 2.79 4.10 -20.72
CA ASP A 11 3.36 3.11 -21.63
C ASP A 11 4.72 3.59 -22.19
N PHE A 12 5.40 2.73 -22.93
CA PHE A 12 6.78 2.95 -23.36
C PHE A 12 6.93 2.72 -24.87
N PRO A 13 7.94 3.29 -25.54
CA PRO A 13 8.19 3.06 -26.97
C PRO A 13 8.41 1.59 -27.36
N ASP A 14 9.03 0.80 -26.49
CA ASP A 14 9.29 -0.64 -26.66
C ASP A 14 8.20 -1.54 -26.05
N ALA A 15 7.36 -0.97 -25.18
CA ALA A 15 6.21 -1.62 -24.57
C ALA A 15 4.98 -0.73 -24.70
N GLU A 16 4.47 -0.58 -25.93
CA GLU A 16 3.27 0.20 -26.18
C GLU A 16 2.03 -0.46 -25.58
N ALA A 17 1.09 0.33 -25.09
CA ALA A 17 -0.16 -0.19 -24.55
C ALA A 17 -1.02 -0.88 -25.61
N ARG A 18 -1.62 -2.01 -25.22
CA ARG A 18 -2.45 -2.87 -26.09
C ARG A 18 -3.91 -2.95 -25.64
N ILE A 19 -4.26 -2.23 -24.58
CA ILE A 19 -5.60 -2.15 -23.99
C ILE A 19 -5.95 -0.69 -23.74
N ASP A 20 -7.23 -0.39 -23.56
CA ASP A 20 -7.66 0.96 -23.20
C ASP A 20 -7.37 1.24 -21.71
N THR A 21 -7.16 2.51 -21.36
CA THR A 21 -6.95 2.90 -19.95
C THR A 21 -8.18 2.59 -19.08
N ALA A 22 -9.37 2.56 -19.67
CA ALA A 22 -10.60 2.15 -18.98
C ALA A 22 -10.55 0.67 -18.57
N ASP A 23 -10.04 -0.21 -19.43
CA ASP A 23 -9.87 -1.63 -19.11
C ASP A 23 -8.80 -1.80 -18.03
N ARG A 24 -7.65 -1.11 -18.16
CA ARG A 24 -6.60 -1.13 -17.14
C ARG A 24 -7.09 -0.61 -15.79
N PHE A 25 -7.93 0.42 -15.79
CA PHE A 25 -8.53 0.98 -14.57
C PHE A 25 -9.49 -0.02 -13.89
N ALA A 26 -10.30 -0.70 -14.70
CA ALA A 26 -11.29 -1.68 -14.22
C ALA A 26 -10.66 -2.91 -13.56
N GLU A 27 -9.37 -3.18 -13.79
CA GLU A 27 -8.62 -4.21 -13.06
C GLU A 27 -8.45 -3.89 -11.55
N PHE A 28 -8.56 -2.63 -11.15
CA PHE A 28 -8.32 -2.18 -9.78
C PHE A 28 -9.57 -1.55 -9.13
N PHE A 29 -10.36 -0.82 -9.92
CA PHE A 29 -11.54 -0.09 -9.42
C PHE A 29 -12.84 -0.70 -9.95
N PRO A 30 -13.91 -0.77 -9.13
CA PRO A 30 -14.08 -0.13 -7.82
C PRO A 30 -13.49 -0.89 -6.61
N ALA A 31 -12.94 -2.10 -6.82
CA ALA A 31 -12.57 -3.00 -5.74
C ALA A 31 -11.59 -2.41 -4.71
N THR A 32 -10.59 -1.61 -5.12
CA THR A 32 -9.71 -0.89 -4.18
C THR A 32 -10.47 0.09 -3.29
N ALA A 33 -11.44 0.84 -3.84
CA ALA A 33 -12.23 1.79 -3.06
C ALA A 33 -13.18 1.07 -2.09
N GLU A 34 -13.81 -0.03 -2.54
CA GLU A 34 -14.66 -0.88 -1.72
C GLU A 34 -13.89 -1.55 -0.58
N TYR A 35 -12.65 -1.98 -0.85
CA TYR A 35 -11.74 -2.51 0.17
C TYR A 35 -11.52 -1.49 1.28
N PHE A 36 -11.11 -0.26 0.94
CA PHE A 36 -10.84 0.77 1.94
C PHE A 36 -12.11 1.20 2.67
N ALA A 37 -13.25 1.30 1.99
CA ALA A 37 -14.52 1.57 2.64
C ALA A 37 -14.88 0.47 3.66
N THR A 38 -14.67 -0.80 3.32
CA THR A 38 -14.97 -1.93 4.20
C THR A 38 -13.98 -2.00 5.37
N ALA A 39 -12.68 -1.96 5.10
CA ALA A 39 -11.62 -2.08 6.11
C ALA A 39 -11.65 -0.93 7.13
N SER A 40 -12.09 0.25 6.69
CA SER A 40 -12.20 1.45 7.54
C SER A 40 -13.57 1.63 8.20
N TYR A 41 -14.50 0.69 8.02
CA TYR A 41 -15.88 0.80 8.50
C TYR A 41 -16.59 2.08 8.00
N GLY A 42 -16.35 2.44 6.74
CA GLY A 42 -16.89 3.64 6.10
C GLY A 42 -16.21 4.95 6.52
N ARG A 43 -15.18 4.90 7.39
CA ARG A 43 -14.46 6.11 7.82
C ARG A 43 -13.58 6.69 6.71
N MET A 44 -13.17 5.89 5.73
CA MET A 44 -12.38 6.32 4.57
C MET A 44 -13.23 6.32 3.31
N ASP A 45 -13.26 7.47 2.64
CA ASP A 45 -13.87 7.67 1.32
C ASP A 45 -12.75 7.82 0.28
N TYR A 46 -12.42 6.72 -0.40
CA TYR A 46 -11.38 6.68 -1.43
C TYR A 46 -11.96 7.10 -2.78
N ARG A 47 -11.47 8.21 -3.35
CA ARG A 47 -11.94 8.77 -4.62
C ARG A 47 -10.84 8.69 -5.67
N PRO A 48 -10.89 7.71 -6.58
CA PRO A 48 -9.98 7.68 -7.73
C PRO A 48 -10.35 8.78 -8.73
N ASP A 49 -9.33 9.41 -9.31
CA ASP A 49 -9.46 10.41 -10.36
C ASP A 49 -8.55 10.02 -11.55
N PRO A 50 -9.06 9.23 -12.50
CA PRO A 50 -8.25 8.71 -13.60
C PRO A 50 -8.09 9.72 -14.74
N VAL A 51 -6.85 9.91 -15.20
CA VAL A 51 -6.55 10.59 -16.46
C VAL A 51 -6.55 9.55 -17.58
N HIS A 52 -7.70 9.36 -18.26
CA HIS A 52 -7.89 8.32 -19.27
C HIS A 52 -7.15 8.57 -20.61
N ARG A 53 -5.82 8.52 -20.56
CA ARG A 53 -4.89 8.60 -21.69
C ARG A 53 -3.60 7.87 -21.32
N TRP A 54 -3.05 7.11 -22.26
CA TRP A 54 -1.69 6.58 -22.10
C TRP A 54 -0.68 7.72 -22.22
N LEU A 55 0.03 7.98 -21.13
CA LEU A 55 1.17 8.90 -21.08
C LEU A 55 2.39 8.13 -21.58
N ARG A 56 2.87 8.49 -22.77
CA ARG A 56 4.02 7.82 -23.39
C ARG A 56 5.30 8.35 -22.77
N MET A 57 6.04 7.46 -22.11
CA MET A 57 7.36 7.78 -21.55
C MET A 57 8.37 8.05 -22.67
N SER A 58 9.38 8.90 -22.42
CA SER A 58 10.32 9.35 -23.46
C SER A 58 11.34 8.29 -23.89
N ARG A 59 11.57 7.28 -23.05
CA ARG A 59 12.57 6.21 -23.26
C ARG A 59 11.91 4.82 -23.25
N PRO A 60 12.53 3.82 -23.89
CA PRO A 60 12.21 2.42 -23.69
C PRO A 60 12.18 2.04 -22.20
N PHE A 61 11.31 1.11 -21.80
CA PHE A 61 11.20 0.62 -20.42
C PHE A 61 12.55 0.15 -19.88
N GLU A 62 13.30 -0.62 -20.68
CA GLU A 62 14.61 -1.16 -20.27
C GLU A 62 15.64 -0.06 -19.96
N GLU A 63 15.56 1.12 -20.60
CA GLU A 63 16.49 2.22 -20.40
C GLU A 63 16.29 2.97 -19.07
N TYR A 64 15.13 2.79 -18.41
CA TYR A 64 14.92 3.31 -17.07
C TYR A 64 15.68 2.51 -16.01
N GLY A 65 16.05 1.25 -16.27
CA GLY A 65 16.75 0.42 -15.30
C GLY A 65 15.90 0.10 -14.06
N ILE A 66 14.59 -0.07 -14.23
CA ILE A 66 13.68 -0.46 -13.14
C ILE A 66 13.88 -1.95 -12.84
N ASP A 67 14.29 -2.26 -11.61
CA ASP A 67 14.48 -3.61 -11.11
C ASP A 67 14.12 -3.69 -9.62
N ARG A 68 14.02 -4.90 -9.06
CA ARG A 68 13.73 -5.15 -7.65
C ARG A 68 14.81 -4.56 -6.77
N GLY A 69 14.39 -3.74 -5.80
CA GLY A 69 15.29 -3.07 -4.86
C GLY A 69 15.95 -1.80 -5.40
N VAL A 70 15.65 -1.40 -6.64
CA VAL A 70 16.02 -0.09 -7.16
C VAL A 70 15.19 0.97 -6.42
N GLY A 71 15.89 1.80 -5.64
CA GLY A 71 15.28 2.88 -4.90
C GLY A 71 15.04 4.14 -5.75
N TRP A 72 14.65 5.21 -5.07
CA TRP A 72 14.69 6.56 -5.63
C TRP A 72 15.75 7.37 -4.88
N HIS A 73 16.58 8.07 -5.62
CA HIS A 73 17.59 8.99 -5.12
C HIS A 73 17.46 10.33 -5.87
N PRO A 74 17.49 11.48 -5.17
CA PRO A 74 17.26 12.78 -5.81
C PRO A 74 18.31 13.13 -6.86
N ASP A 75 19.55 12.67 -6.66
CA ASP A 75 20.69 12.95 -7.54
C ASP A 75 20.89 11.89 -8.63
N ASP A 76 20.05 10.84 -8.67
CA ASP A 76 20.14 9.78 -9.69
C ASP A 76 19.38 10.22 -10.95
N PRO A 77 20.05 10.43 -12.10
CA PRO A 77 19.38 10.83 -13.33
C PRO A 77 18.68 9.65 -14.05
N SER A 78 18.63 8.47 -13.44
CA SER A 78 18.02 7.24 -13.97
C SER A 78 16.95 6.68 -13.03
N GLY A 79 16.46 5.47 -13.31
CA GLY A 79 15.51 4.77 -12.44
C GLY A 79 14.18 5.50 -12.28
N TYR A 80 13.62 5.39 -11.08
CA TYR A 80 12.35 6.02 -10.72
C TYR A 80 12.40 7.55 -10.73
N ASN A 81 13.57 8.17 -10.58
CA ASN A 81 13.67 9.62 -10.64
C ASN A 81 13.46 10.12 -12.08
N ALA A 82 14.15 9.50 -13.05
CA ALA A 82 13.91 9.78 -14.47
C ALA A 82 12.46 9.52 -14.87
N LEU A 83 11.88 8.41 -14.41
CA LEU A 83 10.51 8.06 -14.72
C LEU A 83 9.49 9.08 -14.16
N MET A 84 9.67 9.53 -12.92
CA MET A 84 8.80 10.56 -12.32
C MET A 84 8.96 11.92 -12.99
N LEU A 85 10.18 12.30 -13.38
CA LEU A 85 10.43 13.53 -14.14
C LEU A 85 9.69 13.51 -15.48
N ASP A 86 9.78 12.40 -16.22
CA ASP A 86 9.06 12.21 -17.48
C ASP A 86 7.53 12.30 -17.31
N ILE A 87 6.99 11.70 -16.24
CA ILE A 87 5.56 11.80 -15.92
C ILE A 87 5.16 13.26 -15.66
N VAL A 88 5.96 13.98 -14.86
CA VAL A 88 5.70 15.40 -14.55
C VAL A 88 5.80 16.26 -15.81
N ASP A 89 6.77 16.02 -16.67
CA ASP A 89 6.90 16.74 -17.95
C ASP A 89 5.71 16.47 -18.88
N GLU A 90 5.19 15.25 -18.91
CA GLU A 90 4.10 14.84 -19.79
C GLU A 90 2.70 15.32 -19.33
N VAL A 91 2.45 15.43 -18.02
CA VAL A 91 1.10 15.72 -17.48
C VAL A 91 1.04 16.87 -16.47
N GLY A 92 2.18 17.36 -15.99
CA GLY A 92 2.24 18.40 -14.96
C GLY A 92 1.74 19.77 -15.39
N GLY A 93 1.61 20.03 -16.70
CA GLY A 93 0.94 21.22 -17.22
C GLY A 93 -0.60 21.15 -17.13
N GLU A 94 -1.16 19.96 -16.95
CA GLU A 94 -2.60 19.70 -16.94
C GLU A 94 -3.12 19.34 -15.53
N VAL A 95 -2.25 18.82 -14.67
CA VAL A 95 -2.60 18.27 -13.35
C VAL A 95 -1.91 19.04 -12.23
N ASP A 96 -2.71 19.50 -11.27
CA ASP A 96 -2.22 19.98 -9.98
C ASP A 96 -2.01 18.80 -9.01
N PHE A 97 -0.78 18.31 -8.90
CA PHE A 97 -0.45 17.19 -8.01
C PHE A 97 -0.72 17.50 -6.52
N SER A 98 -0.70 18.76 -6.11
CA SER A 98 -0.95 19.16 -4.72
C SER A 98 -2.41 18.95 -4.29
N SER A 99 -3.30 18.77 -5.25
CA SER A 99 -4.71 18.47 -5.01
C SER A 99 -4.96 17.01 -4.60
N TYR A 100 -3.98 16.11 -4.71
CA TYR A 100 -4.13 14.68 -4.44
C TYR A 100 -3.32 14.22 -3.23
N ASP A 101 -3.86 13.22 -2.52
CA ASP A 101 -3.23 12.61 -1.35
C ASP A 101 -2.30 11.46 -1.74
N VAL A 102 -2.62 10.78 -2.85
CA VAL A 102 -1.89 9.63 -3.42
C VAL A 102 -1.87 9.76 -4.94
N VAL A 103 -0.78 9.33 -5.57
CA VAL A 103 -0.67 9.19 -7.04
C VAL A 103 -0.43 7.74 -7.40
N ASN A 104 -1.37 7.13 -8.11
CA ASN A 104 -1.24 5.79 -8.65
C ASN A 104 -0.76 5.87 -10.09
N VAL A 105 0.32 5.17 -10.42
CA VAL A 105 0.84 5.03 -11.77
C VAL A 105 0.63 3.58 -12.20
N LEU A 106 -0.37 3.36 -13.05
CA LEU A 106 -0.70 2.05 -13.60
C LEU A 106 0.06 1.89 -14.93
N THR A 107 1.08 1.04 -14.95
CA THR A 107 1.84 0.81 -16.18
C THR A 107 1.05 -0.10 -17.12
N THR A 108 1.33 -0.02 -18.42
CA THR A 108 0.78 -0.98 -19.37
C THR A 108 1.12 -2.42 -18.98
N PRO A 109 0.20 -3.41 -19.16
CA PRO A 109 0.42 -4.77 -18.68
C PRO A 109 1.61 -5.49 -19.34
N ASN A 110 2.05 -5.04 -20.51
CA ASN A 110 3.19 -5.62 -21.25
C ASN A 110 4.53 -4.93 -20.98
N ALA A 111 4.64 -4.05 -19.98
CA ALA A 111 5.90 -3.48 -19.53
C ALA A 111 6.41 -4.21 -18.28
N GLY A 112 7.67 -4.65 -18.34
CA GLY A 112 8.31 -5.44 -17.29
C GLY A 112 8.01 -6.95 -17.34
N PRO A 113 8.71 -7.74 -16.53
CA PRO A 113 8.43 -9.17 -16.35
C PRO A 113 7.02 -9.41 -15.79
N SER A 114 6.54 -10.63 -15.92
CA SER A 114 5.27 -11.02 -15.30
C SER A 114 5.34 -10.84 -13.78
N ALA A 115 4.25 -10.41 -13.13
CA ALA A 115 4.19 -10.33 -11.66
C ALA A 115 4.45 -11.70 -10.98
N LEU A 116 4.23 -12.81 -11.70
CA LEU A 116 4.58 -14.16 -11.26
C LEU A 116 6.09 -14.45 -11.28
N GLU A 117 6.85 -13.71 -12.09
CA GLU A 117 8.30 -13.86 -12.24
C GLU A 117 9.04 -12.88 -11.33
N THR A 118 8.58 -11.62 -11.26
CA THR A 118 9.19 -10.60 -10.42
C THR A 118 8.16 -9.57 -9.99
N VAL A 119 8.04 -9.37 -8.68
CA VAL A 119 7.25 -8.26 -8.11
C VAL A 119 8.08 -6.98 -8.23
N LEU A 120 7.63 -6.08 -9.11
CA LEU A 120 8.22 -4.75 -9.32
C LEU A 120 7.37 -3.61 -8.74
N SER A 121 6.10 -3.85 -8.41
CA SER A 121 5.24 -2.84 -7.79
C SER A 121 5.89 -2.30 -6.53
N VAL A 122 5.83 -0.98 -6.38
CA VAL A 122 6.55 -0.26 -5.32
C VAL A 122 5.89 1.08 -5.04
N SER A 123 6.04 1.55 -3.80
CA SER A 123 5.58 2.86 -3.38
C SER A 123 6.68 3.71 -2.78
N PHE A 124 6.58 5.02 -3.03
CA PHE A 124 7.46 6.04 -2.48
C PHE A 124 6.67 6.97 -1.55
N PRO A 125 6.50 6.58 -0.26
CA PRO A 125 5.64 7.30 0.67
C PRO A 125 6.33 8.49 1.35
N GLY A 126 5.53 9.51 1.68
CA GLY A 126 5.81 10.58 2.66
C GLY A 126 6.82 11.65 2.27
N ARG A 127 7.86 11.31 1.50
CA ARG A 127 8.92 12.24 1.10
C ARG A 127 8.55 13.05 -0.14
N PRO A 128 9.04 14.30 -0.27
CA PRO A 128 9.05 14.99 -1.56
C PRO A 128 9.91 14.20 -2.55
N LEU A 129 9.41 13.99 -3.77
CA LEU A 129 10.11 13.25 -4.82
C LEU A 129 10.59 14.21 -5.91
N VAL A 130 9.68 14.60 -6.81
CA VAL A 130 9.97 15.54 -7.90
C VAL A 130 9.24 16.85 -7.63
N GLU A 131 9.94 17.98 -7.75
CA GLU A 131 9.32 19.30 -7.63
C GLU A 131 8.46 19.61 -8.85
N THR A 132 7.24 20.11 -8.62
CA THR A 132 6.34 20.58 -9.69
C THR A 132 5.92 22.03 -9.41
N PRO A 133 5.39 22.77 -10.40
CA PRO A 133 4.97 24.16 -10.19
C PRO A 133 3.93 24.35 -9.07
N THR A 134 3.13 23.32 -8.75
CA THR A 134 2.11 23.39 -7.69
C THR A 134 2.55 22.79 -6.36
N GLY A 135 3.72 22.17 -6.32
CA GLY A 135 4.29 21.51 -5.13
C GLY A 135 4.96 20.18 -5.47
N PRO A 136 5.70 19.58 -4.53
CA PRO A 136 6.38 18.32 -4.80
C PRO A 136 5.40 17.17 -4.96
N LEU A 137 5.69 16.29 -5.91
CA LEU A 137 5.08 14.98 -6.04
C LEU A 137 5.39 14.14 -4.78
N ARG A 138 4.38 13.46 -4.23
CA ARG A 138 4.45 12.64 -3.01
C ARG A 138 3.57 11.41 -3.15
N ASN A 139 3.83 10.40 -2.33
CA ASN A 139 2.96 9.21 -2.20
C ASN A 139 2.64 8.56 -3.54
N VAL A 140 3.69 8.24 -4.29
CA VAL A 140 3.55 7.66 -5.64
C VAL A 140 3.65 6.14 -5.53
N SER A 141 2.64 5.44 -6.02
CA SER A 141 2.61 3.98 -6.14
C SER A 141 2.69 3.59 -7.62
N PHE A 142 3.68 2.78 -7.99
CA PHE A 142 3.79 2.20 -9.33
C PHE A 142 3.27 0.76 -9.32
N ILE A 143 2.31 0.47 -10.19
CA ILE A 143 1.78 -0.88 -10.38
C ILE A 143 2.24 -1.41 -11.73
N TRP A 144 3.13 -2.40 -11.68
CA TRP A 144 3.71 -3.04 -12.86
C TRP A 144 2.97 -4.30 -13.26
N SER A 145 3.03 -4.62 -14.55
CA SER A 145 2.60 -5.90 -15.13
C SER A 145 1.11 -6.25 -14.89
N THR A 146 0.70 -7.42 -15.39
CA THR A 146 -0.61 -8.01 -15.07
C THR A 146 -0.54 -8.72 -13.74
N GLN A 147 -1.50 -8.46 -12.85
CA GLN A 147 -1.65 -9.20 -11.62
C GLN A 147 -2.51 -10.45 -11.87
N PRO A 148 -2.09 -11.65 -11.43
CA PRO A 148 -2.85 -12.87 -11.68
C PRO A 148 -4.09 -12.98 -10.76
N GLY A 149 -5.19 -13.47 -11.32
CA GLY A 149 -6.41 -13.83 -10.58
C GLY A 149 -7.37 -12.68 -10.30
N ASP A 150 -8.49 -12.99 -9.61
CA ASP A 150 -9.62 -12.08 -9.40
C ASP A 150 -9.39 -11.02 -8.31
N SER A 151 -8.17 -10.94 -7.76
CA SER A 151 -7.81 -10.04 -6.65
C SER A 151 -6.69 -9.06 -7.00
N SER A 152 -6.52 -8.74 -8.28
CA SER A 152 -5.53 -7.79 -8.82
C SER A 152 -5.52 -6.45 -8.08
N HIS A 153 -6.67 -5.95 -7.65
CA HIS A 153 -6.81 -4.69 -6.90
C HIS A 153 -5.99 -4.63 -5.60
N ARG A 154 -5.60 -5.78 -5.04
CA ARG A 154 -4.94 -5.85 -3.73
C ARG A 154 -3.49 -5.38 -3.75
N VAL A 155 -2.78 -5.51 -4.87
CA VAL A 155 -1.45 -4.90 -4.99
C VAL A 155 -1.56 -3.38 -4.82
N LEU A 156 -2.60 -2.76 -5.41
CA LEU A 156 -2.81 -1.33 -5.25
C LEU A 156 -3.18 -0.95 -3.82
N VAL A 157 -3.94 -1.81 -3.12
CA VAL A 157 -4.22 -1.64 -1.69
C VAL A 157 -2.94 -1.71 -0.86
N HIS A 158 -2.08 -2.71 -1.11
CA HIS A 158 -0.78 -2.87 -0.44
C HIS A 158 0.09 -1.62 -0.62
N GLU A 159 0.27 -1.21 -1.89
CA GLU A 159 1.08 -0.06 -2.24
C GLU A 159 0.55 1.25 -1.63
N ASN A 160 -0.77 1.48 -1.68
CA ASN A 160 -1.37 2.64 -1.02
C ASN A 160 -1.28 2.55 0.52
N GLY A 161 -1.20 1.35 1.10
CA GLY A 161 -0.93 1.15 2.52
C GLY A 161 0.36 1.83 2.97
N HIS A 162 1.41 1.81 2.14
CA HIS A 162 2.64 2.54 2.39
C HIS A 162 2.43 4.06 2.43
N ALA A 163 1.60 4.62 1.55
CA ALA A 163 1.24 6.04 1.57
C ALA A 163 0.52 6.43 2.87
N PHE A 164 -0.19 5.51 3.50
CA PHE A 164 -0.80 5.68 4.84
C PHE A 164 0.16 5.35 5.99
N GLY A 165 1.43 5.10 5.69
CA GLY A 165 2.49 4.87 6.66
C GLY A 165 2.57 3.45 7.20
N LEU A 166 2.00 2.46 6.52
CA LEU A 166 2.14 1.05 6.89
C LEU A 166 3.45 0.47 6.31
N PRO A 167 4.24 -0.28 7.11
CA PRO A 167 5.43 -0.97 6.61
C PRO A 167 5.05 -2.31 5.98
N ASP A 168 5.97 -2.85 5.18
CA ASP A 168 5.95 -4.27 4.82
C ASP A 168 6.04 -5.15 6.07
N LEU A 169 5.26 -6.23 6.06
CA LEU A 169 5.25 -7.24 7.13
C LEU A 169 5.91 -8.56 6.72
N TYR A 170 6.30 -8.72 5.45
CA TYR A 170 7.01 -9.90 4.97
C TYR A 170 8.50 -9.86 5.33
N TRP A 171 9.12 -11.04 5.36
CA TRP A 171 10.54 -11.18 5.65
C TRP A 171 11.41 -10.76 4.46
N THR A 172 12.33 -9.82 4.70
CA THR A 172 13.27 -9.29 3.69
C THR A 172 14.72 -9.72 3.92
N GLY A 173 15.00 -10.51 4.96
CA GLY A 173 16.34 -10.93 5.32
C GLY A 173 16.80 -12.25 4.67
N THR A 174 17.98 -12.71 5.05
CA THR A 174 18.54 -14.01 4.61
C THR A 174 18.30 -15.09 5.67
N GLY A 175 18.17 -16.35 5.23
CA GLY A 175 17.94 -17.49 6.12
C GLY A 175 16.46 -17.87 6.25
N GLU A 176 16.15 -18.65 7.28
CA GLU A 176 14.78 -19.12 7.54
C GLU A 176 13.91 -17.94 8.02
N PRO A 177 12.79 -17.64 7.34
CA PRO A 177 11.90 -16.58 7.78
C PRO A 177 11.31 -16.91 9.16
N PRO A 178 11.11 -15.91 10.05
CA PRO A 178 10.39 -16.13 11.29
C PRO A 178 8.90 -16.44 11.00
N LEU A 179 8.11 -16.72 12.04
CA LEU A 179 6.65 -16.73 11.92
C LEU A 179 6.18 -15.30 11.58
N LEU A 180 5.60 -15.15 10.39
CA LEU A 180 5.08 -13.89 9.88
C LEU A 180 3.55 -13.84 9.98
N THR A 181 3.02 -12.68 9.65
CA THR A 181 1.58 -12.42 9.62
C THR A 181 0.85 -13.26 8.57
N GLY A 182 1.50 -13.69 7.48
CA GLY A 182 0.84 -14.46 6.42
C GLY A 182 -0.35 -13.70 5.79
N HIS A 183 -1.29 -14.45 5.20
CA HIS A 183 -2.52 -13.95 4.56
C HIS A 183 -3.48 -13.15 5.47
N TRP A 184 -3.10 -12.80 6.70
CA TRP A 184 -3.94 -12.04 7.63
C TRP A 184 -3.81 -10.52 7.46
N ASP A 185 -2.78 -10.04 6.76
CA ASP A 185 -2.60 -8.62 6.45
C ASP A 185 -2.15 -8.40 5.01
N VAL A 186 -2.80 -7.45 4.31
CA VAL A 186 -2.44 -7.06 2.95
C VAL A 186 -1.00 -6.52 2.84
N MET A 187 -0.43 -6.00 3.93
CA MET A 187 0.97 -5.56 3.98
C MET A 187 1.98 -6.72 4.11
N GLU A 188 1.52 -7.96 4.29
CA GLU A 188 2.37 -9.15 4.24
C GLU A 188 2.20 -9.90 2.92
N GLN A 189 0.96 -10.25 2.59
CA GLN A 189 0.61 -10.93 1.34
C GLN A 189 -0.62 -10.26 0.73
N ASP A 190 -0.46 -9.79 -0.49
CA ASP A 190 -1.53 -9.20 -1.30
C ASP A 190 -2.40 -10.24 -2.02
N TRP A 191 -2.09 -11.54 -1.91
CA TRP A 191 -2.87 -12.68 -2.43
C TRP A 191 -3.37 -13.63 -1.31
N GLY A 192 -4.40 -14.44 -1.58
CA GLY A 192 -4.94 -15.41 -0.60
C GLY A 192 -6.32 -15.08 -0.01
N PRO A 193 -6.86 -15.92 0.90
CA PRO A 193 -8.27 -15.90 1.27
C PRO A 193 -8.69 -14.80 2.27
N SER A 194 -7.77 -14.19 3.01
CA SER A 194 -8.10 -13.36 4.20
C SER A 194 -7.36 -12.02 4.27
N ASN A 195 -7.11 -11.36 3.14
CA ASN A 195 -6.23 -10.17 3.09
C ASN A 195 -6.87 -8.87 3.59
N GLY A 196 -7.50 -8.89 4.77
CA GLY A 196 -7.85 -7.68 5.51
C GLY A 196 -6.61 -6.96 6.05
N MET A 197 -6.82 -5.96 6.89
CA MET A 197 -5.75 -5.40 7.74
C MET A 197 -5.91 -5.91 9.17
N LEU A 198 -4.78 -6.19 9.84
CA LEU A 198 -4.71 -6.48 11.26
C LEU A 198 -5.35 -5.37 12.09
N ALA A 199 -5.87 -5.75 13.27
CA ALA A 199 -6.44 -4.79 14.23
C ALA A 199 -5.47 -3.65 14.55
N TRP A 200 -4.17 -3.94 14.68
CA TRP A 200 -3.14 -2.93 14.92
C TRP A 200 -3.07 -1.87 13.81
N HIS A 201 -3.09 -2.29 12.53
CA HIS A 201 -3.09 -1.35 11.41
C HIS A 201 -4.36 -0.51 11.36
N ARG A 202 -5.53 -1.14 11.57
CA ARG A 202 -6.81 -0.40 11.65
C ARG A 202 -6.83 0.59 12.80
N TRP A 203 -6.27 0.26 13.96
CA TRP A 203 -6.16 1.19 15.09
C TRP A 203 -5.19 2.34 14.81
N LYS A 204 -3.99 2.05 14.28
CA LYS A 204 -3.01 3.07 13.88
C LYS A 204 -3.59 4.09 12.89
N LEU A 205 -4.45 3.64 11.97
CA LEU A 205 -5.12 4.50 10.98
C LEU A 205 -6.38 5.19 11.53
N GLY A 206 -6.75 4.97 12.79
CA GLY A 206 -7.93 5.55 13.43
C GLY A 206 -9.25 4.97 12.94
N TRP A 207 -9.22 3.77 12.34
CA TRP A 207 -10.41 3.05 11.88
C TRP A 207 -11.03 2.22 13.00
N LEU A 208 -10.19 1.66 13.87
CA LEU A 208 -10.58 1.29 15.23
C LEU A 208 -10.30 2.48 16.15
N THR A 209 -11.20 2.74 17.09
CA THR A 209 -11.04 3.78 18.11
C THR A 209 -10.44 3.22 19.40
N ASP A 210 -9.95 4.09 20.28
CA ASP A 210 -9.30 3.69 21.53
C ASP A 210 -10.23 2.89 22.47
N ASP A 211 -11.54 3.12 22.41
CA ASP A 211 -12.54 2.35 23.16
C ASP A 211 -12.77 0.93 22.63
N GLN A 212 -12.25 0.62 21.43
CA GLN A 212 -12.25 -0.71 20.83
C GLN A 212 -10.95 -1.47 21.10
N VAL A 213 -10.04 -0.91 21.89
CA VAL A 213 -8.72 -1.48 22.22
C VAL A 213 -8.52 -1.48 23.73
N ASP A 214 -8.46 -2.67 24.33
CA ASP A 214 -8.14 -2.79 25.75
C ASP A 214 -6.62 -2.99 25.95
N CYS A 215 -6.00 -2.14 26.77
CA CYS A 215 -4.60 -2.20 27.14
C CYS A 215 -4.44 -2.82 28.54
N VAL A 216 -4.03 -4.09 28.60
CA VAL A 216 -3.80 -4.79 29.87
C VAL A 216 -2.44 -4.42 30.46
N VAL A 217 -2.43 -3.45 31.38
CA VAL A 217 -1.20 -2.87 31.98
C VAL A 217 -0.88 -3.38 33.38
N GLU A 218 -1.86 -3.91 34.11
CA GLU A 218 -1.66 -4.44 35.46
C GLU A 218 -1.32 -5.93 35.45
N ALA A 219 -0.52 -6.38 36.42
CA ALA A 219 -0.19 -7.80 36.56
C ALA A 219 -1.40 -8.59 37.05
N GLY A 220 -1.64 -9.76 36.44
CA GLY A 220 -2.76 -10.64 36.76
C GLY A 220 -3.52 -11.06 35.52
N THR A 221 -4.65 -11.74 35.73
CA THR A 221 -5.52 -12.23 34.65
C THR A 221 -6.74 -11.33 34.52
N THR A 222 -7.03 -10.92 33.28
CA THR A 222 -8.23 -10.16 32.91
C THR A 222 -9.02 -10.92 31.85
N GLU A 223 -10.35 -10.79 31.86
CA GLU A 223 -11.24 -11.41 30.87
C GLU A 223 -11.81 -10.31 29.96
N HIS A 224 -11.73 -10.52 28.64
CA HIS A 224 -12.09 -9.55 27.61
C HIS A 224 -12.94 -10.18 26.52
N ARG A 225 -13.94 -9.45 26.02
CA ARG A 225 -14.79 -9.87 24.90
C ARG A 225 -14.18 -9.41 23.59
N LEU A 226 -13.89 -10.33 22.67
CA LEU A 226 -13.41 -10.01 21.33
C LEU A 226 -14.55 -10.03 20.31
N VAL A 227 -14.53 -9.04 19.42
CA VAL A 227 -15.45 -8.93 18.27
C VAL A 227 -14.66 -9.12 16.97
N PRO A 228 -15.14 -9.93 16.01
CA PRO A 228 -14.47 -10.09 14.72
C PRO A 228 -14.30 -8.76 13.97
N LEU A 229 -13.12 -8.54 13.37
CA LEU A 229 -12.86 -7.32 12.58
C LEU A 229 -13.73 -7.17 11.32
N GLY A 230 -14.31 -8.27 10.85
CA GLY A 230 -15.23 -8.30 9.72
C GLY A 230 -16.65 -7.83 10.06
N THR A 231 -16.98 -7.69 11.35
CA THR A 231 -18.28 -7.17 11.78
C THR A 231 -18.33 -5.67 11.45
N PRO A 232 -19.33 -5.20 10.67
CA PRO A 232 -19.49 -3.77 10.42
C PRO A 232 -19.56 -3.02 11.75
N SER A 233 -18.73 -1.98 11.95
CA SER A 233 -18.83 -1.21 13.19
C SER A 233 -20.20 -0.55 13.24
N THR A 234 -20.99 -0.84 14.26
CA THR A 234 -22.19 -0.09 14.60
C THR A 234 -21.77 1.29 15.09
N GLY A 235 -21.48 2.21 14.17
CA GLY A 235 -21.52 3.63 14.50
C GLY A 235 -22.94 3.95 15.00
N ASP A 236 -23.07 4.25 16.29
CA ASP A 236 -24.25 4.81 16.96
C ASP A 236 -25.60 4.08 16.82
N ALA A 237 -25.65 2.79 16.50
CA ALA A 237 -26.90 2.01 16.57
C ALA A 237 -27.04 1.31 17.93
N PRO A 238 -28.20 1.40 18.62
CA PRO A 238 -28.42 0.66 19.84
C PRO A 238 -28.32 -0.83 19.56
N ASP A 239 -27.67 -1.55 20.46
CA ASP A 239 -27.62 -3.01 20.51
C ASP A 239 -29.04 -3.59 20.28
N THR A 240 -29.28 -4.15 19.10
CA THR A 240 -30.55 -4.81 18.76
C THR A 240 -30.56 -6.29 19.16
N GLY A 241 -29.60 -6.76 19.96
CA GLY A 241 -29.68 -8.08 20.61
C GLY A 241 -29.76 -9.26 19.65
N THR A 242 -29.23 -9.13 18.43
CA THR A 242 -29.13 -10.22 17.46
C THR A 242 -27.69 -10.30 16.97
N ASP A 243 -26.84 -10.94 17.76
CA ASP A 243 -25.45 -11.25 17.42
C ASP A 243 -25.39 -12.17 16.19
N PRO A 244 -24.63 -11.81 15.15
CA PRO A 244 -24.09 -12.77 14.21
C PRO A 244 -22.61 -13.05 14.57
N GLU A 245 -22.33 -14.30 14.96
CA GLU A 245 -21.00 -14.95 15.03
C GLU A 245 -20.11 -14.65 16.27
N PRO A 246 -19.22 -15.59 16.67
CA PRO A 246 -18.94 -15.86 18.08
C PRO A 246 -18.02 -14.81 18.67
N GLU A 247 -18.50 -14.21 19.73
CA GLU A 247 -17.69 -13.43 20.63
C GLU A 247 -16.91 -14.38 21.52
N ALA A 248 -15.62 -14.12 21.68
CA ALA A 248 -14.75 -14.95 22.48
C ALA A 248 -14.32 -14.18 23.72
N ASP A 249 -14.58 -14.78 24.89
CA ASP A 249 -13.94 -14.36 26.13
C ASP A 249 -12.49 -14.83 26.10
N VAL A 250 -11.54 -13.89 26.12
CA VAL A 250 -10.11 -14.18 26.12
C VAL A 250 -9.51 -13.74 27.44
N ARG A 251 -8.67 -14.61 28.01
CA ARG A 251 -7.85 -14.32 29.18
C ARG A 251 -6.53 -13.70 28.75
N ALA A 252 -6.24 -12.51 29.26
CA ALA A 252 -4.97 -11.83 29.07
C ALA A 252 -4.17 -11.81 30.38
N ASP A 253 -2.90 -12.20 30.31
CA ASP A 253 -1.96 -12.14 31.43
C ASP A 253 -1.08 -10.89 31.31
N GLY A 254 -1.28 -9.92 32.20
CA GLY A 254 -0.45 -8.73 32.27
C GLY A 254 0.93 -9.03 32.85
N ARG A 255 1.98 -8.53 32.20
CA ARG A 255 3.35 -8.52 32.75
C ARG A 255 3.76 -7.08 33.03
N PRO A 256 4.45 -6.79 34.15
CA PRO A 256 4.90 -5.43 34.42
C PRO A 256 5.86 -4.95 33.32
N GLY A 257 5.49 -3.87 32.65
CA GLY A 257 6.33 -3.20 31.65
C GLY A 257 7.57 -2.58 32.29
N ARG A 258 8.71 -2.60 31.58
CA ARG A 258 9.87 -1.77 31.95
C ARG A 258 9.52 -0.30 31.64
N PRO A 259 9.66 0.65 32.58
CA PRO A 259 9.12 2.01 32.41
C PRO A 259 9.75 2.87 31.30
N ASP A 260 10.94 2.53 30.77
CA ASP A 260 11.69 3.45 29.89
C ASP A 260 12.38 2.75 28.71
N ALA A 261 11.61 2.24 27.75
CA ALA A 261 12.16 1.89 26.44
C ALA A 261 11.38 2.65 25.35
N PRO A 262 11.95 3.71 24.75
CA PRO A 262 11.34 4.27 23.54
C PRO A 262 11.31 3.18 22.45
N PRO A 263 10.31 3.20 21.55
CA PRO A 263 10.33 2.31 20.40
C PRO A 263 11.63 2.54 19.64
N ARG A 264 12.47 1.51 19.55
CA ARG A 264 13.65 1.56 18.68
C ARG A 264 13.13 1.58 17.24
N ALA A 265 13.07 2.77 16.65
CA ALA A 265 13.11 2.89 15.21
C ALA A 265 14.44 2.26 14.77
N GLY A 266 14.37 1.12 14.08
CA GLY A 266 15.54 0.54 13.44
C GLY A 266 16.08 1.54 12.44
N THR A 267 17.31 2.02 12.67
CA THR A 267 18.11 2.67 11.63
C THR A 267 18.36 1.64 10.52
N PRO A 268 18.16 2.00 9.23
CA PRO A 268 18.58 1.14 8.14
C PRO A 268 20.11 1.20 8.04
N ASP A 269 20.78 0.26 8.71
CA ASP A 269 22.20 0.02 8.49
C ASP A 269 22.39 -0.83 7.22
N GLY A 270 23.13 -0.28 6.27
CA GLY A 270 24.02 -1.03 5.40
C GLY A 270 23.40 -1.69 4.17
N ALA A 271 23.68 -1.11 3.01
CA ALA A 271 23.59 -1.77 1.71
C ALA A 271 24.34 -3.13 1.73
N PRO A 272 23.77 -4.21 1.15
CA PRO A 272 24.48 -5.48 1.01
C PRO A 272 25.62 -5.35 -0.02
N PRO A 273 26.75 -6.07 0.16
CA PRO A 273 27.88 -6.01 -0.74
C PRO A 273 27.56 -6.69 -2.09
N ALA A 274 28.08 -6.11 -3.17
CA ALA A 274 28.10 -6.71 -4.49
C ALA A 274 28.84 -8.05 -4.47
N HIS A 275 28.23 -9.10 -5.03
CA HIS A 275 28.86 -10.41 -5.24
C HIS A 275 29.37 -10.55 -6.68
N PRO A 276 30.43 -11.35 -6.88
CA PRO A 276 31.33 -11.24 -8.03
C PRO A 276 30.79 -11.93 -9.28
N GLU A 277 31.26 -11.41 -10.41
CA GLU A 277 31.08 -11.95 -11.76
C GLU A 277 31.49 -13.44 -11.85
N GLY A 278 30.66 -14.21 -12.55
CA GLY A 278 30.96 -15.54 -13.07
C GLY A 278 30.64 -15.60 -14.54
#